data_AF-A0A7L6A668-F1
#
_entry.id   AF-A0A7L6A668-F1
#
_cell.length_a   1.000
_cell.length_b   1.000
_cell.length_c   1.000
_cell.angle_alpha   90.00
_cell.angle_beta   90.00
_cell.angle_gamma   90.00
#
_symmetry.space_group_name_H-M   'P 1'
#
loop_
_entity.id
_entity.type
_entity.pdbx_description
1 polymer ?
#
loop_
_entity_poly.entity_id
_entity_poly.type
_entity_poly.pdbx_seq_one_letter_code
_entity_poly.pdbx_strand_id
1 'polypeptide(L)'
;MPDQAARDLEPKWFADGENIRVADAFIVDLLLNANGQSFDTLSRYAQTIDLDGIPVKTVSLEGLLLTKGTMRDKDAVDRIIIERALKALKASDDQRGAD
;
A
#
# COMPACT_ATOMS: atom_id res chain seq x y z
N MET A 1 -10.71 -2.69 -24.47
CA MET A 1 -9.31 -2.40 -24.10
C MET A 1 -8.45 -3.52 -24.69
N PRO A 2 -7.20 -3.26 -25.11
CA PRO A 2 -6.33 -4.34 -25.55
C PRO A 2 -6.10 -5.29 -24.37
N ASP A 3 -6.43 -6.56 -24.56
CA ASP A 3 -6.16 -7.65 -23.62
C ASP A 3 -4.64 -7.91 -23.62
N GLN A 4 -4.04 -8.19 -22.46
CA GLN A 4 -2.62 -8.53 -22.27
C GLN A 4 -1.60 -7.37 -22.16
N ALA A 5 -2.01 -6.15 -21.76
CA ALA A 5 -1.08 -5.02 -21.55
C ALA A 5 0.07 -5.34 -20.56
N ALA A 6 -0.13 -6.32 -19.66
CA ALA A 6 0.93 -6.80 -18.78
C ALA A 6 2.12 -7.43 -19.52
N ARG A 7 1.90 -8.01 -20.71
CA ARG A 7 2.97 -8.63 -21.52
C ARG A 7 3.88 -7.62 -22.20
N ASP A 8 3.39 -6.39 -22.36
CA ASP A 8 4.11 -5.31 -23.03
C ASP A 8 5.01 -4.52 -22.07
N LEU A 9 5.08 -4.91 -20.79
CA LEU A 9 5.97 -4.28 -19.80
C LEU A 9 7.43 -4.36 -20.25
N GLU A 10 8.04 -3.21 -20.52
CA GLU A 10 9.45 -3.12 -20.89
C GLU A 10 10.34 -2.78 -19.67
N PRO A 11 11.49 -3.45 -19.48
CA PRO A 11 12.41 -3.16 -18.38
C PRO A 11 12.86 -1.69 -18.30
N LYS A 12 12.94 -1.00 -19.45
CA LYS A 12 13.33 0.42 -19.51
C LYS A 12 12.36 1.33 -18.74
N TRP A 13 11.08 0.98 -18.66
CA TRP A 13 10.08 1.79 -17.95
C TRP A 13 10.32 1.86 -16.45
N PHE A 14 10.98 0.85 -15.88
CA PHE A 14 11.36 0.85 -14.46
C PHE A 14 12.57 1.75 -14.17
N ALA A 15 13.39 2.04 -15.18
CA ALA A 15 14.52 2.95 -15.05
C ALA A 15 14.10 4.43 -15.09
N ASP A 16 12.96 4.73 -15.71
CA ASP A 16 12.44 6.10 -15.86
C ASP A 16 11.95 6.69 -14.53
N GLY A 17 11.70 5.86 -13.50
CA GLY A 17 11.35 6.31 -12.14
C GLY A 17 9.90 6.74 -11.94
N GLU A 18 9.09 6.71 -13.00
CA GLU A 18 7.66 7.04 -12.97
C GLU A 18 6.78 5.84 -12.61
N ASN A 19 5.57 6.12 -12.12
CA ASN A 19 4.59 5.06 -11.85
C ASN A 19 4.06 4.47 -13.16
N ILE A 20 3.99 3.14 -13.23
CA ILE A 20 3.53 2.44 -14.44
C ILE A 20 2.10 1.96 -14.22
N ARG A 21 1.17 2.40 -15.07
CA ARG A 21 -0.22 1.93 -15.07
C ARG A 21 -0.40 0.83 -16.11
N VAL A 22 -0.78 -0.36 -15.64
CA VAL A 22 -1.11 -1.51 -16.49
C VAL A 22 -2.62 -1.65 -16.55
N ALA A 23 -3.20 -1.53 -17.74
CA ALA A 23 -4.65 -1.64 -17.97
C ALA A 23 -4.96 -2.90 -18.77
N ASP A 24 -5.22 -4.00 -18.06
CA ASP A 24 -5.54 -5.32 -18.65
C ASP A 24 -6.96 -5.74 -18.23
N ALA A 25 -7.18 -6.99 -17.81
CA ALA A 25 -8.42 -7.45 -17.15
C ALA A 25 -8.87 -6.51 -15.99
N PHE A 26 -7.91 -5.86 -15.33
CA PHE A 26 -8.10 -4.79 -14.37
C PHE A 26 -6.94 -3.79 -14.43
N ILE A 27 -7.13 -2.61 -13.85
CA ILE A 27 -6.09 -1.58 -13.78
C ILE A 27 -5.23 -1.81 -12.54
N VAL A 28 -3.91 -1.92 -12.74
CA VAL A 28 -2.90 -2.04 -11.68
C VAL A 28 -1.90 -0.89 -11.81
N ASP A 29 -1.64 -0.20 -10.71
CA ASP A 29 -0.57 0.79 -10.62
C ASP A 29 0.67 0.16 -9.98
N LEU A 30 1.77 0.11 -10.73
CA LEU A 30 3.09 -0.25 -10.23
C LEU A 30 3.77 1.02 -9.73
N LEU A 31 3.83 1.17 -8.41
CA LEU A 31 4.45 2.32 -7.76
C LEU A 31 5.92 2.04 -7.49
N LEU A 32 6.81 2.87 -8.02
CA LEU A 32 8.25 2.82 -7.68
C LEU A 32 8.56 3.61 -6.40
N ASN A 33 7.70 4.59 -6.09
CA ASN A 33 7.75 5.38 -4.88
C ASN A 33 6.32 5.72 -4.44
N ALA A 34 6.06 5.65 -3.13
CA ALA A 34 4.78 6.02 -2.55
C ALA A 34 4.98 7.13 -1.53
N ASN A 35 4.68 8.38 -1.91
CA ASN A 35 4.82 9.57 -1.05
C ASN A 35 6.22 9.68 -0.40
N GLY A 36 7.26 9.60 -1.22
CA GLY A 36 8.66 9.64 -0.79
C GLY A 36 9.17 8.30 -0.24
N GLN A 37 8.31 7.31 0.00
CA GLN A 37 8.71 6.01 0.54
C GLN A 37 9.15 5.04 -0.57
N SER A 38 10.33 4.44 -0.40
CA SER A 38 10.84 3.36 -1.25
C SER A 38 10.36 1.99 -0.75
N PHE A 39 10.52 0.96 -1.59
CA PHE A 39 10.28 -0.41 -1.18
C PHE A 39 11.06 -0.79 0.10
N ASP A 40 12.34 -0.44 0.20
CA ASP A 40 13.17 -0.74 1.38
C ASP A 40 12.71 -0.03 2.66
N THR A 41 12.09 1.15 2.54
CA THR A 41 11.51 1.83 3.69
C THR A 41 10.24 1.13 4.16
N LEU A 42 9.37 0.71 3.23
CA LEU A 42 8.08 0.10 3.53
C LEU A 42 8.17 -1.40 3.87
N SER A 43 9.22 -2.09 3.43
CA SER A 43 9.41 -3.53 3.67
C SER A 43 9.43 -3.89 5.16
N ARG A 44 9.83 -2.94 6.02
CA ARG A 44 9.83 -3.05 7.50
C ARG A 44 8.42 -3.16 8.08
N TYR A 45 7.43 -2.70 7.32
CA TYR A 45 6.01 -2.73 7.65
C TYR A 45 5.26 -3.80 6.83
N ALA A 46 5.97 -4.65 6.09
CA ALA A 46 5.33 -5.71 5.31
C ALA A 46 4.76 -6.79 6.25
N GLN A 47 3.55 -7.22 5.96
CA GLN A 47 2.87 -8.31 6.62
C GLN A 47 2.24 -9.24 5.58
N THR A 48 1.97 -10.48 5.97
CA THR A 48 1.17 -11.40 5.15
C THR A 48 -0.17 -11.59 5.83
N ILE A 49 -1.26 -11.35 5.11
CA ILE A 49 -2.62 -11.60 5.56
C ILE A 49 -3.21 -12.78 4.78
N ASP A 50 -4.17 -13.47 5.38
CA ASP A 50 -5.05 -14.39 4.65
C ASP A 50 -6.21 -13.58 4.07
N LEU A 51 -6.34 -13.59 2.75
CA LEU A 51 -7.46 -13.01 2.03
C LEU A 51 -8.19 -14.13 1.27
N ASP A 52 -9.29 -14.62 1.83
CA ASP A 52 -10.11 -15.70 1.26
C ASP A 52 -9.31 -17.00 0.96
N GLY A 53 -8.40 -17.37 1.85
CA GLY A 53 -7.50 -18.52 1.72
C GLY A 53 -6.24 -18.23 0.90
N ILE A 54 -6.07 -16.99 0.43
CA ILE A 54 -4.90 -16.56 -0.37
C ILE A 54 -3.96 -15.75 0.51
N PRO A 55 -2.69 -16.19 0.71
CA PRO A 55 -1.71 -15.40 1.43
C PRO A 55 -1.29 -14.18 0.61
N VAL A 56 -1.65 -12.99 1.06
CA VAL A 56 -1.34 -11.71 0.40
C VAL A 56 -0.32 -10.93 1.22
N LYS A 57 0.80 -10.57 0.59
CA LYS A 57 1.75 -9.61 1.16
C LYS A 57 1.20 -8.20 0.99
N THR A 58 1.06 -7.49 2.10
CA THR A 58 0.58 -6.11 2.14
C THR A 58 1.39 -5.31 3.15
N VAL A 59 1.18 -3.99 3.19
CA VAL A 59 1.79 -3.11 4.17
C VAL A 59 0.88 -2.99 5.40
N SER A 60 1.46 -2.87 6.60
CA SER A 60 0.72 -2.60 7.83
C SER A 60 0.03 -1.24 7.79
N LEU A 61 -0.90 -1.00 8.72
CA LEU A 61 -1.57 0.30 8.83
C LEU A 61 -0.56 1.43 9.13
N GLU A 62 0.49 1.15 9.90
CA GLU A 62 1.58 2.10 10.16
C GLU A 62 2.36 2.42 8.89
N GLY A 63 2.71 1.40 8.09
CA GLY A 63 3.42 1.63 6.83
C GLY A 63 2.52 2.30 5.78
N LEU A 64 1.23 1.95 5.74
CA LEU A 64 0.25 2.61 4.86
C LEU A 64 0.12 4.09 5.18
N LEU A 65 0.12 4.46 6.47
CA LEU A 65 0.07 5.85 6.93
C LEU A 65 1.22 6.70 6.37
N LEU A 66 2.43 6.13 6.24
CA LEU A 66 3.59 6.81 5.65
C LEU A 66 3.36 7.20 4.17
N THR A 67 2.49 6.46 3.47
CA THR A 67 2.19 6.72 2.06
C THR A 67 1.09 7.78 1.85
N LYS A 68 0.44 8.26 2.92
CA LYS A 68 -0.72 9.17 2.90
C LYS A 68 -0.41 10.58 3.39
N GLY A 69 0.84 11.02 3.24
CA GLY A 69 1.32 12.33 3.72
C GLY A 69 1.23 13.47 2.72
N THR A 70 0.58 13.30 1.57
CA THR A 70 0.53 14.35 0.52
C THR A 70 -0.48 15.44 0.84
N MET A 71 -0.39 16.58 0.13
CA MET A 71 -1.34 17.70 0.21
C MET A 71 -2.68 17.43 -0.53
N ARG A 72 -2.93 16.20 -1.00
CA ARG A 72 -4.16 15.88 -1.72
C ARG A 72 -5.32 15.71 -0.74
N ASP A 73 -6.41 16.43 -0.94
CA ASP A 73 -7.60 16.41 -0.06
C ASP A 73 -8.15 14.98 0.23
N LYS A 74 -8.05 14.08 -0.75
CA LYS A 74 -8.47 12.67 -0.60
C LYS A 74 -7.56 11.89 0.35
N ASP A 75 -6.27 12.20 0.41
CA ASP A 75 -5.32 11.51 1.29
C ASP A 75 -5.51 11.93 2.76
N ALA A 76 -6.07 13.12 3.02
CA ALA A 76 -6.38 13.58 4.38
C ALA A 76 -7.45 12.72 5.05
N VAL A 77 -8.48 12.30 4.30
CA VAL A 77 -9.53 11.42 4.85
C VAL A 77 -8.96 10.04 5.16
N ASP A 78 -8.22 9.45 4.22
CA ASP A 78 -7.56 8.15 4.41
C ASP A 78 -6.67 8.16 5.66
N ARG A 79 -5.86 9.20 5.81
CA ARG A 79 -4.99 9.41 6.97
C ARG A 79 -5.76 9.38 8.29
N ILE A 80 -6.86 10.14 8.38
CA ILE A 80 -7.68 10.21 9.59
C ILE A 80 -8.26 8.84 9.95
N ILE A 81 -8.73 8.09 8.94
CA ILE A 81 -9.29 6.75 9.16
C ILE A 81 -8.21 5.78 9.65
N ILE A 82 -7.03 5.78 9.02
CA ILE A 82 -5.91 4.93 9.42
C ILE A 82 -5.46 5.25 10.85
N GLU A 83 -5.31 6.53 11.21
CA GLU A 83 -4.93 6.95 12.56
C GLU A 83 -5.96 6.52 13.62
N ARG A 84 -7.25 6.56 13.29
CA ARG A 84 -8.32 6.07 14.19
C ARG A 84 -8.27 4.55 14.35
N ALA A 85 -8.06 3.81 13.28
CA ALA A 85 -7.92 2.36 13.33
C ALA A 85 -6.73 1.94 14.21
N LEU A 86 -5.58 2.60 14.04
CA LEU A 86 -4.38 2.38 14.86
C LEU A 86 -4.63 2.65 16.35
N LYS A 87 -5.38 3.72 16.69
CA LYS A 87 -5.75 4.01 18.08
C LYS A 87 -6.65 2.93 18.69
N ALA A 88 -7.64 2.46 17.92
CA ALA A 88 -8.55 1.42 18.38
C ALA A 88 -7.85 0.07 18.61
N LEU A 89 -6.90 -0.28 17.75
CA LEU A 89 -6.09 -1.50 17.89
C LEU A 89 -5.21 -1.44 19.15
N LYS A 90 -4.51 -0.32 19.38
CA LYS A 90 -3.68 -0.14 20.59
C LYS A 90 -4.50 -0.28 21.87
N ALA A 91 -5.65 0.38 21.95
CA ALA A 91 -6.54 0.25 23.11
C ALA A 91 -7.03 -1.18 23.33
N SER A 92 -7.25 -1.94 22.26
CA SER A 92 -7.68 -3.34 22.35
C SER A 92 -6.56 -4.25 22.83
N ASP A 93 -5.32 -4.00 22.39
CA ASP A 93 -4.16 -4.79 22.81
C ASP A 93 -3.77 -4.48 24.27
N ASP A 94 -3.86 -3.21 24.69
CA ASP A 94 -3.65 -2.80 26.09
C ASP A 94 -4.68 -3.49 27.01
N GLN A 95 -5.92 -3.63 26.57
CA GLN A 95 -6.97 -4.32 27.33
C GLN A 95 -6.76 -5.83 27.42
N ARG A 96 -6.17 -6.47 26.38
CA ARG A 96 -5.84 -7.91 26.40
C ARG A 96 -4.58 -8.24 27.21
N GLY A 97 -3.67 -7.28 27.39
CA GLY A 97 -2.46 -7.46 28.20
C GLY A 97 -2.68 -7.23 29.70
N ALA A 98 -3.87 -6.76 30.10
CA ALA A 98 -4.25 -6.50 31.48
C ALA A 98 -5.05 -7.64 32.15
N ASP A 99 -5.40 -8.68 31.38
CA ASP A 99 -6.06 -9.92 31.81
C ASP A 99 -5.04 -11.08 31.91
#